data_AF-A0A8D5UEF2-F1
#
_entry.id   AF-A0A8D5UEF2-F1
#
_cell.length_a   1.000
_cell.length_b   1.000
_cell.length_c   1.000
_cell.angle_alpha   90.00
_cell.angle_beta   90.00
_cell.angle_gamma   90.00
#
_symmetry.space_group_name_H-M   'P 1'
#
loop_
_entity.id
_entity.type
_entity.pdbx_description
1 polymer ?
#
loop_
_entity_poly.entity_id
_entity_poly.type
_entity_poly.pdbx_seq_one_letter_code
_entity_poly.pdbx_strand_id
1 'polypeptide(L)'
;MDKQFNFDLFAPDYKDFAYSLYEELRENAPVYRIRMPNGLDGWIITRYEDAVNVLKDPRFLNRGRTVLGEERFSQLIAAPEIELLLHHMLAMDPPDHTRLRG
;
A
#
# COMPACT_ATOMS: atom_id res chain seq x y z
N MET A 1 22.55 -7.84 -9.37
CA MET A 1 21.86 -6.85 -10.20
C MET A 1 20.39 -7.08 -10.00
N ASP A 2 19.65 -6.09 -9.52
CA ASP A 2 18.20 -6.23 -9.34
C ASP A 2 17.54 -6.37 -10.71
N LYS A 3 16.70 -7.39 -10.87
CA LYS A 3 15.97 -7.63 -12.12
C LYS A 3 14.95 -6.50 -12.28
N GLN A 4 15.05 -5.76 -13.39
CA GLN A 4 14.09 -4.71 -13.72
C GLN A 4 12.88 -5.33 -14.40
N PHE A 5 11.69 -5.10 -13.83
CA PHE A 5 10.43 -5.50 -14.45
C PHE A 5 9.80 -4.27 -15.11
N ASN A 6 9.31 -4.43 -16.34
CA ASN A 6 8.64 -3.37 -17.07
C ASN A 6 7.13 -3.64 -17.10
N PHE A 7 6.40 -3.07 -16.15
CA PHE A 7 4.95 -3.12 -16.09
C PHE A 7 4.41 -1.80 -15.53
N ASP A 8 3.16 -1.50 -15.85
CA ASP A 8 2.41 -0.42 -15.22
C ASP A 8 1.19 -1.04 -14.52
N LEU A 9 1.16 -0.96 -13.18
CA LEU A 9 0.03 -1.46 -12.36
C LEU A 9 -1.26 -0.65 -12.56
N PHE A 10 -1.14 0.55 -13.14
CA PHE A 10 -2.22 1.50 -13.31
C PHE A 10 -2.72 1.53 -14.75
N ALA A 11 -2.10 0.76 -15.65
CA ALA A 11 -2.58 0.61 -17.01
C ALA A 11 -3.90 -0.19 -17.05
N PRO A 12 -4.84 0.14 -17.95
CA PRO A 12 -6.15 -0.52 -18.02
C PRO A 12 -6.08 -2.04 -18.25
N ASP A 13 -5.07 -2.50 -18.98
CA ASP A 13 -4.83 -3.88 -19.38
C ASP A 13 -4.02 -4.69 -18.34
N TYR A 14 -3.53 -4.06 -17.28
CA TYR A 14 -2.77 -4.71 -16.21
C TYR A 14 -3.42 -6.01 -15.70
N LYS A 15 -4.75 -5.99 -15.54
CA LYS A 15 -5.52 -7.10 -14.99
C LYS A 15 -5.46 -8.35 -15.87
N ASP A 16 -5.19 -8.19 -17.16
CA ASP A 16 -5.13 -9.30 -18.11
C ASP A 16 -3.91 -10.19 -17.87
N PHE A 17 -2.85 -9.67 -17.24
CA PHE A 17 -1.61 -10.38 -16.96
C PHE A 17 -1.16 -10.34 -15.48
N ALA A 18 -1.99 -9.82 -14.58
CA ALA A 18 -1.63 -9.58 -13.18
C ALA A 18 -1.11 -10.84 -12.45
N TYR A 19 -1.75 -11.99 -12.64
CA TYR A 19 -1.34 -13.24 -11.98
C TYR A 19 0.01 -13.75 -12.48
N SER A 20 0.26 -13.68 -13.80
CA SER A 20 1.55 -14.05 -14.39
C SER A 20 2.67 -13.14 -13.88
N LEU A 21 2.40 -11.84 -13.75
CA LEU A 21 3.35 -10.92 -13.15
C LEU A 21 3.62 -11.26 -11.68
N TYR A 22 2.58 -11.55 -10.89
CA TYR A 22 2.74 -11.91 -9.48
C TYR A 22 3.53 -13.21 -9.30
N GLU A 23 3.40 -14.16 -10.22
CA GLU A 23 4.21 -15.38 -10.24
C GLU A 23 5.68 -15.03 -10.48
N GLU A 24 5.99 -14.26 -11.53
CA GLU A 24 7.36 -13.88 -11.86
C GLU A 24 8.04 -13.07 -10.74
N LEU A 25 7.31 -12.14 -10.12
CA LEU A 25 7.78 -11.36 -8.98
C LEU A 25 8.05 -12.25 -7.77
N ARG A 26 7.18 -13.23 -7.47
CA ARG A 26 7.34 -14.11 -6.30
C ARG A 26 8.62 -14.95 -6.35
N GLU A 27 9.00 -15.37 -7.55
CA GLU A 27 10.21 -16.15 -7.80
C GLU A 27 11.47 -15.28 -7.76
N ASN A 28 11.44 -14.11 -8.40
CA ASN A 28 12.64 -13.36 -8.73
C ASN A 28 12.83 -12.06 -7.90
N ALA A 29 11.75 -11.45 -7.42
CA ALA A 29 11.77 -10.20 -6.65
C ALA A 29 10.53 -10.10 -5.72
N PRO A 30 10.46 -10.94 -4.66
CA PRO A 30 9.25 -11.12 -3.86
C PRO A 30 8.83 -9.90 -3.04
N VAL A 31 9.75 -8.95 -2.85
CA VAL A 31 9.52 -7.61 -2.32
C VAL A 31 10.06 -6.63 -3.35
N TYR A 32 9.18 -6.02 -4.13
CA TYR A 32 9.54 -5.16 -5.26
C TYR A 32 9.12 -3.71 -5.03
N ARG A 33 10.05 -2.77 -5.15
CA ARG A 33 9.77 -1.33 -4.99
C ARG A 33 9.10 -0.78 -6.24
N ILE A 34 8.06 0.02 -6.06
CA ILE A 34 7.32 0.73 -7.11
C ILE A 34 7.21 2.22 -6.81
N ARG A 35 6.94 3.02 -7.84
CA ARG A 35 6.53 4.42 -7.70
C ARG A 35 5.02 4.51 -7.90
N MET A 36 4.31 5.06 -6.92
CA MET A 36 2.88 5.30 -6.97
C MET A 36 2.56 6.57 -7.78
N PRO A 37 1.33 6.73 -8.33
CA PRO A 37 0.97 7.90 -9.12
C PRO A 37 1.04 9.22 -8.35
N ASN A 38 0.91 9.16 -7.02
CA ASN A 38 1.09 10.30 -6.12
C ASN A 38 2.56 10.63 -5.81
N GLY A 39 3.51 10.00 -6.51
CA GLY A 39 4.94 10.22 -6.35
C GLY A 39 5.57 9.54 -5.13
N LEU A 40 4.80 8.83 -4.30
CA LEU A 40 5.36 8.05 -3.19
C LEU A 40 5.98 6.75 -3.68
N ASP A 41 7.00 6.28 -2.97
CA ASP A 41 7.46 4.91 -3.13
C ASP A 41 6.50 3.95 -2.40
N GLY A 42 6.28 2.79 -3.00
CA GLY A 42 5.54 1.68 -2.41
C GLY A 42 6.28 0.37 -2.63
N TRP A 43 5.76 -0.71 -2.04
CA TRP A 43 6.31 -2.05 -2.19
C TRP A 43 5.20 -3.04 -2.54
N ILE A 44 5.44 -3.91 -3.53
CA ILE A 44 4.64 -5.09 -3.79
C ILE A 44 5.27 -6.26 -3.04
N ILE A 45 4.47 -6.97 -2.25
CA ILE A 45 4.88 -8.16 -1.53
C ILE A 45 4.09 -9.33 -2.08
N THR A 46 4.76 -10.29 -2.71
CA THR A 46 4.08 -11.38 -3.43
C THR A 46 4.15 -12.71 -2.72
N ARG A 47 5.15 -12.99 -1.88
CA ARG A 47 5.17 -14.24 -1.09
C ARG A 47 4.14 -14.21 0.03
N TYR A 48 3.45 -15.34 0.21
CA TYR A 48 2.38 -15.46 1.20
C TYR A 48 2.88 -15.21 2.62
N GLU A 49 4.00 -15.83 3.00
CA GLU A 49 4.58 -15.67 4.35
C GLU A 49 4.96 -14.22 4.63
N ASP A 50 5.60 -13.55 3.67
CA ASP A 50 5.98 -12.14 3.79
C ASP A 50 4.74 -11.24 3.93
N ALA A 51 3.70 -11.47 3.13
CA ALA A 51 2.46 -10.71 3.21
C ALA A 51 1.77 -10.89 4.57
N VAL A 52 1.69 -12.13 5.06
CA VAL A 52 1.12 -12.43 6.39
C VAL A 52 1.93 -11.79 7.50
N ASN A 53 3.26 -11.79 7.40
CA ASN A 53 4.15 -11.17 8.38
C ASN A 53 3.94 -9.65 8.42
N VAL A 54 3.90 -8.98 7.27
CA VAL A 54 3.64 -7.53 7.18
C VAL A 54 2.25 -7.17 7.73
N LEU A 55 1.21 -7.93 7.37
CA LEU A 55 -0.16 -7.67 7.83
C LEU A 55 -0.35 -7.87 9.34
N LYS A 56 0.54 -8.60 10.02
CA LYS A 56 0.50 -8.84 11.46
C LYS A 56 1.46 -7.94 12.25
N ASP A 57 2.36 -7.24 11.57
CA ASP A 57 3.40 -6.46 12.23
C ASP A 57 2.88 -5.05 12.58
N PRO A 58 2.84 -4.68 13.87
CA PRO A 58 2.26 -3.41 14.32
C PRO A 58 3.07 -2.17 13.88
N ARG A 59 4.25 -2.36 13.27
CA ARG A 59 5.03 -1.26 12.67
C ARG A 59 4.40 -0.75 11.37
N PHE A 60 3.54 -1.54 10.71
CA PHE A 60 2.82 -1.13 9.52
C PHE A 60 1.47 -0.51 9.90
N LEU A 61 1.43 0.81 9.85
CA LEU A 61 0.28 1.61 10.26
C LEU A 61 -0.63 1.93 9.07
N ASN A 62 -1.94 1.97 9.32
CA ASN A 62 -2.96 2.32 8.32
C ASN A 62 -3.23 3.82 8.28
N ARG A 63 -3.02 4.53 9.40
CA ARG A 63 -3.33 5.96 9.49
C ARG A 63 -2.29 6.80 8.75
N GLY A 64 -2.63 7.23 7.53
CA GLY A 64 -1.74 8.00 6.66
C GLY A 64 -1.16 9.27 7.30
N ARG A 65 -1.96 10.00 8.11
CA ARG A 65 -1.50 11.19 8.86
C ARG A 65 -0.36 10.87 9.83
N THR A 66 -0.39 9.70 10.48
CA THR A 66 0.68 9.24 11.37
C THR A 66 1.95 8.91 10.58
N VAL A 67 1.80 8.23 9.44
CA VAL A 67 2.92 7.76 8.61
C VAL A 67 3.64 8.90 7.88
N LEU A 68 2.87 9.85 7.33
CA LEU A 68 3.38 10.90 6.45
C LEU A 68 3.65 12.22 7.19
N GLY A 69 3.04 12.43 8.35
CA GLY A 69 2.98 13.72 9.03
C GLY A 69 1.90 14.64 8.44
N GLU A 70 1.48 15.62 9.24
CA GLU A 70 0.38 16.55 8.96
C GLU A 70 0.50 17.26 7.60
N GLU A 71 1.66 17.86 7.35
CA GLU A 71 1.90 18.68 6.18
C GLU A 71 1.85 17.85 4.89
N ARG A 72 2.62 16.75 4.84
CA ARG A 72 2.71 15.89 3.66
C ARG A 72 1.41 15.17 3.39
N PHE A 73 0.70 14.74 4.43
CA PHE A 73 -0.62 14.15 4.28
C PHE A 73 -1.60 15.13 3.64
N SER A 74 -1.67 16.37 4.16
CA SER A 74 -2.55 17.41 3.63
C SER A 74 -2.24 17.78 2.17
N GLN A 75 -0.97 17.71 1.75
CA GLN A 75 -0.57 17.94 0.35
C GLN A 75 -1.00 16.81 -0.61
N LEU A 76 -1.16 15.59 -0.12
CA LEU A 76 -1.50 14.41 -0.93
C LEU A 76 -2.99 14.12 -1.00
N ILE A 77 -3.78 14.64 -0.06
CA ILE A 77 -5.23 14.56 -0.08
C ILE A 77 -5.76 15.61 -1.06
N ALA A 78 -6.52 15.17 -2.07
CA ALA A 78 -6.95 16.04 -3.16
C ALA A 78 -7.94 17.15 -2.72
N ALA A 79 -8.69 16.95 -1.64
CA ALA A 79 -9.57 17.96 -1.06
C ALA A 79 -9.91 17.64 0.42
N PRO A 80 -10.15 18.63 1.29
CA PRO A 80 -10.50 18.39 2.71
C PRO A 80 -11.72 17.49 2.91
N GLU A 81 -12.69 17.53 2.00
CA GLU A 81 -13.90 16.69 2.06
C GLU A 81 -13.57 15.19 1.88
N ILE A 82 -12.50 14.87 1.16
CA ILE A 82 -12.03 13.48 0.99
C ILE A 82 -11.47 12.95 2.32
N GLU A 83 -10.95 13.82 3.19
CA GLU A 83 -10.49 13.39 4.51
C GLU A 83 -11.63 12.78 5.34
N LEU A 84 -12.87 13.26 5.15
CA LEU A 84 -14.03 12.68 5.83
C LEU A 84 -14.21 11.19 5.50
N LEU A 85 -13.81 10.77 4.30
CA LEU A 85 -13.85 9.36 3.88
C LEU A 85 -12.82 8.49 4.59
N LEU A 86 -11.83 9.07 5.27
CA LEU A 86 -10.80 8.34 6.01
C LEU A 86 -11.19 8.13 7.50
N HIS A 87 -12.35 8.61 7.94
CA HIS A 87 -12.86 8.39 9.30
C HIS A 87 -13.63 7.07 9.44
N HIS A 88 -12.98 5.94 9.12
CA HIS A 88 -13.57 4.60 9.26
C HIS A 88 -12.55 3.59 9.80
N MET A 89 -13.01 2.42 10.24
CA MET A 89 -12.13 1.41 10.87
C MET A 89 -10.92 1.03 10.01
N LEU A 90 -11.08 0.83 8.69
CA LEU A 90 -9.96 0.39 7.82
C LEU A 90 -8.82 1.42 7.66
N ALA A 91 -9.03 2.68 8.05
CA ALA A 91 -8.05 3.76 7.92
C ALA A 91 -7.46 4.19 9.27
N MET A 92 -7.77 3.45 10.33
CA MET A 92 -7.34 3.73 11.70
C MET A 92 -6.45 2.61 12.24
N ASP A 93 -5.61 2.96 13.20
CA ASP A 93 -4.81 2.03 13.99
C ASP A 93 -5.36 1.96 15.43
N PRO A 94 -4.97 0.96 16.25
CA PRO A 94 -5.31 0.96 17.67
C PRO A 94 -4.84 2.25 18.38
N PRO A 95 -5.59 2.76 19.39
CA PRO A 95 -6.79 2.17 19.98
C PRO A 95 -8.09 2.48 19.22
N ASP A 96 -8.09 3.44 18.29
CA ASP A 96 -9.30 3.88 17.60
C ASP A 96 -9.90 2.80 16.70
N HIS A 97 -9.05 2.05 15.98
CA HIS A 97 -9.50 0.88 15.21
C HIS A 97 -10.25 -0.12 16.10
N THR A 98 -9.68 -0.46 17.26
CA THR A 98 -10.27 -1.41 18.20
C THR A 98 -11.64 -0.92 18.68
N ARG A 99 -11.76 0.37 19.01
CA ARG A 99 -13.03 0.99 19.39
C ARG A 99 -14.07 0.98 18.26
N LEU A 100 -13.67 1.25 17.02
CA LEU A 100 -14.58 1.31 15.86
C LEU A 100 -15.04 -0.07 15.40
N ARG A 101 -14.21 -1.10 15.59
CA ARG A 101 -14.52 -2.48 15.21
C ARG A 101 -15.55 -3.14 16.15
N GLY A 102 -15.49 -2.83 17.44
CA GLY A 102 -16.25 -3.50 18.50
C GLY A 102 -15.46 -4.60 19.18
#